data_AF-A0A841Q1V9-F1
#
_entry.id   AF-A0A841Q1V9-F1
#
_cell.length_a   1.000
_cell.length_b   1.000
_cell.length_c   1.000
_cell.angle_alpha   90.00
_cell.angle_beta   90.00
_cell.angle_gamma   90.00
#
_symmetry.space_group_name_H-M   'P 1'
#
loop_
_entity.id
_entity.type
_entity.pdbx_description
1 polymer ?
#
loop_
_entity_poly.entity_id
_entity_poly.type
_entity_poly.pdbx_seq_one_letter_code
_entity_poly.pdbx_strand_id
1 'polypeptide(L)' 'MRFPSLTDYQLIEAYQNALDLQLEKKFISILKKEMKKRKITEDIFNLNRNPYQVNVLNQKQVIS' A
#
# COMPACT_ATOMS: atom_id res chain seq x y z
N MET A 1 11.65 -23.57 -3.17
CA MET A 1 10.39 -23.00 -2.63
C MET A 1 10.31 -21.53 -3.04
N ARG A 2 9.22 -21.09 -3.68
CA ARG A 2 8.92 -19.67 -3.89
C ARG A 2 8.09 -19.21 -2.69
N PHE A 3 8.60 -18.26 -1.91
CA PHE A 3 7.77 -17.61 -0.89
C PHE A 3 6.72 -16.73 -1.58
N PRO A 4 5.45 -16.77 -1.17
CA PRO A 4 4.45 -15.85 -1.68
C PRO A 4 4.92 -14.43 -1.39
N SER A 5 5.01 -13.62 -2.43
CA SER A 5 5.34 -12.19 -2.29
C SER A 5 4.07 -11.46 -1.89
N LEU A 6 4.19 -10.52 -0.94
CA LEU A 6 3.08 -9.63 -0.60
C LEU A 6 2.62 -8.89 -1.86
N THR A 7 1.31 -8.78 -2.05
CA THR A 7 0.73 -7.82 -3.00
C THR A 7 0.97 -6.40 -2.49
N ASP A 8 0.82 -5.40 -3.35
CA ASP A 8 1.02 -4.00 -2.94
C ASP A 8 0.02 -3.57 -1.85
N TYR A 9 -1.22 -4.07 -1.91
CA TYR A 9 -2.23 -3.89 -0.86
C TYR A 9 -1.76 -4.47 0.47
N GLN A 10 -1.32 -5.74 0.48
CA GLN A 10 -0.86 -6.40 1.70
C GLN A 10 0.39 -5.74 2.29
N LEU A 11 1.27 -5.21 1.43
CA LEU A 11 2.47 -4.50 1.85
C LEU A 11 2.11 -3.15 2.51
N ILE A 12 1.13 -2.42 1.97
CA ILE A 12 0.61 -1.18 2.55
C ILE A 12 -0.04 -1.47 3.91
N GLU A 13 -0.94 -2.46 3.97
CA GLU A 13 -1.63 -2.87 5.19
C GLU A 13 -0.64 -3.29 6.29
N ALA A 14 0.36 -4.11 5.95
CA ALA A 14 1.40 -4.51 6.88
C ALA A 14 2.21 -3.32 7.42
N TYR A 15 2.50 -2.31 6.59
CA TYR A 15 3.20 -1.11 7.04
C TYR A 15 2.33 -0.25 7.96
N GLN A 16 1.04 -0.12 7.71
CA GLN A 16 0.11 0.60 8.60
C GLN A 16 0.00 -0.11 9.95
N ASN A 17 -0.29 -1.41 9.93
CA ASN A 17 -0.37 -2.21 11.16
C ASN A 17 0.94 -2.16 11.96
N ALA A 18 2.09 -2.13 11.28
CA ALA A 18 3.39 -1.99 11.94
C ALA A 18 3.57 -0.64 12.64
N LEU A 19 3.03 0.45 12.08
CA LEU A 19 3.03 1.76 12.71
C LEU A 19 2.09 1.80 13.91
N ASP A 20 0.87 1.29 13.76
CA ASP A 20 -0.17 1.31 14.80
C ASP A 20 0.23 0.47 16.02
N LEU A 21 0.83 -0.70 15.77
CA LEU A 21 1.37 -1.59 16.81
C LEU A 21 2.73 -1.13 17.36
N GLN A 22 3.28 -0.02 16.88
CA GLN A 22 4.59 0.50 17.26
C GLN A 22 5.70 -0.55 17.17
N LEU A 23 5.70 -1.35 16.10
CA LEU A 23 6.71 -2.38 15.89
C LEU A 23 8.11 -1.77 15.73
N GLU A 24 9.12 -2.63 15.76
CA GLU A 24 10.50 -2.20 15.65
C GLU A 24 10.75 -1.32 14.41
N LYS A 25 11.45 -0.19 14.63
CA LYS A 25 11.80 0.76 13.56
C LYS A 25 12.52 0.09 12.39
N LYS A 26 13.30 -0.96 12.65
CA LYS A 26 14.00 -1.74 11.62
C LYS A 26 13.01 -2.46 10.70
N PHE A 27 11.96 -3.05 11.26
CA PHE A 27 10.91 -3.72 10.50
C PHE A 27 10.15 -2.72 9.61
N ILE A 28 9.71 -1.60 10.20
CA ILE A 28 9.04 -0.51 9.48
C ILE A 28 9.92 0.00 8.32
N SER A 29 11.24 0.14 8.54
CA SER A 29 12.18 0.56 7.50
C SER A 29 12.29 -0.45 6.34
N ILE A 30 12.16 -1.75 6.60
CA ILE A 30 12.19 -2.78 5.54
C ILE A 30 10.97 -2.63 4.64
N LEU A 31 9.78 -2.50 5.24
CA LEU A 31 8.54 -2.29 4.50
C LEU A 31 8.58 -1.02 3.65
N LYS A 32 9.08 0.09 4.21
CA LYS A 32 9.24 1.35 3.47
C LYS A 32 10.18 1.24 2.27
N LYS A 33 11.28 0.47 2.40
CA LYS A 33 12.22 0.22 1.30
C LYS A 33 11.58 -0.59 0.18
N GLU A 34 10.81 -1.61 0.53
CA GLU A 34 10.13 -2.45 -0.45
C GLU A 34 9.03 -1.66 -1.19
N MET A 35 8.25 -0.85 -0.46
CA MET A 35 7.27 0.04 -1.09
C MET A 35 7.91 1.04 -2.05
N LYS A 36 9.04 1.63 -1.67
CA LYS A 36 9.80 2.55 -2.53
C LYS A 36 10.30 1.85 -3.80
N LYS A 37 10.80 0.61 -3.67
CA LYS A 37 11.26 -0.21 -4.81
C LYS A 37 10.14 -0.46 -5.82
N ARG A 38 8.91 -0.63 -5.34
CA ARG A 38 7.71 -0.85 -6.17
C ARG A 38 7.05 0.43 -6.65
N LYS A 39 7.61 1.60 -6.33
CA LYS A 39 7.05 2.92 -6.66
C LYS A 39 5.63 3.12 -6.12
N ILE A 40 5.30 2.51 -4.98
CA ILE A 40 4.04 2.77 -4.27
C ILE A 40 4.16 4.17 -3.67
N THR A 41 3.47 5.14 -4.28
CA THR A 41 3.47 6.54 -3.84
C THR A 41 2.55 6.75 -2.64
N GLU A 42 2.84 7.79 -1.85
CA GLU A 42 1.99 8.21 -0.73
C GLU A 42 0.56 8.57 -1.18
N ASP A 43 0.34 8.88 -2.47
CA ASP A 43 -1.00 9.11 -3.02
C ASP A 43 -1.86 7.84 -3.04
N ILE A 44 -1.28 6.68 -3.39
CA ILE A 44 -1.95 5.36 -3.27
C ILE A 44 -2.18 5.04 -1.79
N PHE A 45 -1.25 5.47 -0.95
CA PHE A 45 -1.30 5.33 0.50
C PHE A 45 -2.46 6.12 1.13
N ASN A 46 -2.75 7.30 0.58
CA ASN A 46 -3.86 8.17 0.99
C ASN A 46 -5.21 7.72 0.41
N LEU A 47 -5.24 7.09 -0.76
CA LEU A 47 -6.47 6.48 -1.31
C LEU A 47 -7.00 5.34 -0.43
N ASN A 48 -6.10 4.51 0.13
CA ASN A 48 -6.49 3.41 1.02
C ASN A 48 -6.93 3.85 2.43
N ARG A 49 -6.84 5.15 2.77
CA ARG A 49 -7.42 5.68 4.03
C ARG A 49 -8.90 5.98 3.94
N ASN A 50 -9.49 5.95 2.74
CA ASN A 50 -10.91 6.23 2.54
C ASN A 50 -11.59 5.01 1.92
N PRO A 51 -12.22 4.12 2.71
CA PRO A 51 -12.94 2.96 2.19
C PRO A 51 -14.10 3.32 1.23
N TYR A 52 -14.43 4.62 1.10
CA TYR A 52 -15.45 5.15 0.20
C TYR A 52 -14.92 5.68 -1.15
N GLN A 53 -13.61 5.64 -1.44
CA GLN A 53 -13.03 6.23 -2.68
C GLN A 53 -12.53 5.22 -3.72
N VAL A 54 -12.73 3.92 -3.52
CA VAL A 54 -12.43 2.89 -4.54
C VAL A 54 -13.53 2.87 -5.61
N ASN A 55 -13.80 3.98 -6.30
CA ASN A 55 -14.70 3.95 -7.46
C ASN A 55 -14.52 5.06 -8.51
N VAL A 56 -13.47 5.89 -8.46
CA VAL A 56 -13.41 7.08 -9.33
C VAL A 56 -12.47 6.94 -10.55
N LEU A 57 -11.65 5.88 -10.63
CA LEU A 57 -10.69 5.73 -11.73
C LEU A 57 -11.19 4.90 -12.93
N ASN A 58 -12.35 4.23 -12.84
CA ASN A 58 -12.88 3.39 -13.93
C ASN A 58 -14.03 4.02 -14.75
N GLN A 59 -14.51 5.22 -14.42
CA GLN A 59 -15.64 5.83 -15.14
C GLN A 59 -15.23 6.80 -16.26
N LYS A 60 -13.94 7.16 -16.38
CA LYS A 60 -13.47 8.08 -17.42
C LYS A 60 -13.11 7.43 -18.76
N GLN A 61 -13.32 6.12 -18.93
CA GLN A 61 -13.04 5.41 -20.18
C GLN A 61 -14.29 4.94 -20.96
N VAL A 62 -15.50 5.33 -20.56
CA VAL A 62 -16.74 4.91 -21.27
C VAL A 62 -17.47 6.08 -21.95
N ILE A 63 -16.91 7.30 -21.93
CA ILE A 63 -17.48 8.44 -22.66
C ILE A 63 -16.38 9.16 -23.43
N SER A 64 -15.97 8.56 -24.54
CA SER A 64 -15.38 9.24 -25.70
C SER A 64 -15.82 8.49 -26.93
#